data_AF-A0A496UJM6-F1
#
_entry.id   AF-A0A496UJM6-F1
#
_cell.length_a   1.000
_cell.length_b   1.000
_cell.length_c   1.000
_cell.angle_alpha   90.00
_cell.angle_beta   90.00
_cell.angle_gamma   90.00
#
_symmetry.space_group_name_H-M   'P 1'
#
loop_
_entity.id
_entity.type
_entity.pdbx_description
1 polymer ?
#
loop_
_entity_poly.entity_id
_entity_poly.type
_entity_poly.pdbx_seq_one_letter_code
_entity_poly.pdbx_strand_id
1 'polypeptide(L)'
;MSRVSRGMSLIEITIVLTVLLVVFGAVFLFFSRGSEEFDFSRRQNELITIGRLALEEVTDIILYAGYMPTSHWDNDDWHPVVLADSTEFEFYADYEGTDVLDDTDYRNIEVIDQRFVVTDHGTYV
;
A
#
# COMPACT_ATOMS: atom_id res chain seq x y z
N MET A 1 -28.55 -67.21 -0.43
CA MET A 1 -28.08 -66.48 -1.62
C MET A 1 -26.88 -65.63 -1.24
N SER A 2 -25.67 -66.13 -1.48
CA SER A 2 -24.45 -65.33 -1.27
C SER A 2 -24.31 -64.35 -2.44
N ARG A 3 -24.27 -63.04 -2.12
CA ARG A 3 -23.85 -62.02 -3.08
C ARG A 3 -22.37 -62.26 -3.39
N VAL A 4 -22.07 -62.75 -4.59
CA VAL A 4 -20.70 -62.78 -5.11
C VAL A 4 -20.28 -61.32 -5.32
N SER A 5 -19.46 -60.80 -4.40
CA SER A 5 -18.71 -59.57 -4.63
C SER A 5 -17.69 -59.86 -5.74
N ARG A 6 -17.93 -59.34 -6.95
CA ARG A 6 -16.92 -59.36 -8.01
C ARG A 6 -15.81 -58.38 -7.59
N GLY A 7 -14.63 -58.90 -7.29
CA GLY A 7 -13.44 -58.08 -7.07
C GLY A 7 -13.09 -57.26 -8.32
N MET A 8 -12.57 -56.05 -8.10
CA MET A 8 -12.15 -55.13 -9.15
C MET A 8 -10.96 -55.72 -9.93
N SER A 9 -11.00 -55.64 -11.27
CA SER A 9 -9.90 -56.12 -12.09
C SER A 9 -8.67 -55.22 -11.96
N LEU A 10 -7.48 -55.78 -12.19
CA LEU A 10 -6.22 -55.03 -12.10
C LEU A 10 -6.17 -53.85 -13.09
N ILE A 11 -6.84 -54.00 -14.24
CA ILE A 11 -6.98 -52.95 -15.25
C ILE A 11 -7.86 -51.81 -14.72
N GLU A 12 -9.01 -52.12 -14.11
CA GLU A 12 -9.88 -51.10 -13.52
C GLU A 12 -9.17 -50.32 -12.41
N ILE A 13 -8.40 -50.98 -11.54
CA ILE A 13 -7.61 -50.31 -10.49
C ILE A 13 -6.60 -49.35 -11.11
N THR A 14 -5.92 -49.77 -12.18
CA THR A 14 -4.90 -48.94 -12.86
C THR A 14 -5.53 -47.71 -13.50
N ILE A 15 -6.71 -47.85 -14.12
CA ILE A 15 -7.47 -46.73 -14.69
C ILE A 15 -7.90 -45.76 -13.58
N VAL A 16 -8.47 -46.27 -12.49
CA VAL A 16 -8.92 -45.43 -11.36
C VAL A 16 -7.76 -44.65 -10.75
N LEU A 17 -6.61 -45.29 -10.54
CA LEU A 17 -5.40 -44.61 -10.04
C LEU A 17 -4.92 -43.51 -10.98
N THR A 18 -4.92 -43.77 -12.28
CA THR A 18 -4.47 -42.78 -13.29
C THR A 18 -5.41 -41.58 -13.31
N VAL A 19 -6.73 -41.81 -13.29
CA VAL A 19 -7.73 -40.74 -13.24
C VAL A 19 -7.60 -39.93 -11.96
N LEU A 20 -7.44 -40.58 -10.81
CA LEU A 20 -7.23 -39.89 -9.53
C LEU A 20 -5.98 -39.01 -9.56
N LEU A 21 -4.86 -39.51 -10.11
CA LEU A 21 -3.63 -38.73 -10.21
C LEU A 21 -3.81 -37.47 -11.06
N VAL A 22 -4.50 -37.57 -12.19
CA VAL A 22 -4.79 -36.41 -13.05
C VAL A 22 -5.70 -35.40 -12.33
N VAL A 23 -6.75 -35.88 -11.65
CA VAL A 23 -7.67 -35.02 -10.90
C VAL A 23 -6.93 -34.30 -9.76
N PHE A 24 -6.11 -35.01 -8.99
CA PHE A 24 -5.32 -34.39 -7.92
C PHE A 24 -4.31 -33.38 -8.45
N GLY A 25 -3.64 -33.68 -9.58
CA GLY A 25 -2.74 -32.73 -10.23
C GLY A 25 -3.44 -31.45 -10.66
N ALA A 26 -4.63 -31.57 -11.27
CA ALA A 26 -5.43 -30.42 -11.68
C ALA A 26 -5.90 -29.58 -10.47
N VAL A 27 -6.38 -30.24 -9.41
CA VAL A 27 -6.82 -29.57 -8.18
C VAL A 27 -5.66 -28.86 -7.49
N PHE A 28 -4.47 -29.48 -7.43
CA PHE A 28 -3.26 -28.86 -6.88
C PHE A 28 -2.86 -27.58 -7.64
N LEU A 29 -2.89 -27.63 -8.97
CA LEU A 29 -2.61 -26.45 -9.80
C LEU A 29 -3.65 -25.36 -9.62
N PHE A 30 -4.92 -25.73 -9.45
CA PHE A 30 -5.99 -24.77 -9.19
C PHE A 30 -5.82 -24.06 -7.85
N PHE A 31 -5.48 -24.80 -6.79
CA PHE A 31 -5.23 -24.20 -5.47
C PHE A 31 -3.98 -23.32 -5.43
N SER A 32 -2.88 -23.74 -6.06
CA SER A 32 -1.66 -22.94 -6.10
C SER A 32 -1.89 -21.61 -6.83
N ARG A 33 -2.47 -21.64 -8.03
CA ARG A 33 -2.80 -20.40 -8.75
C ARG A 33 -3.84 -19.54 -8.04
N GLY A 34 -4.88 -20.16 -7.47
CA GLY A 34 -5.90 -19.42 -6.73
C GLY A 34 -5.35 -18.71 -5.50
N SER A 35 -4.39 -19.31 -4.80
CA SER A 35 -3.71 -18.69 -3.66
C SER A 35 -2.87 -17.50 -4.08
N GLU A 36 -2.09 -17.63 -5.17
CA GLU A 36 -1.25 -16.56 -5.69
C GLU A 36 -2.07 -15.33 -6.13
N GLU A 37 -3.19 -15.56 -6.82
CA GLU A 37 -4.09 -14.49 -7.26
C GLU A 37 -4.76 -13.76 -6.09
N PHE A 38 -5.16 -14.50 -5.05
CA PHE A 38 -5.74 -13.92 -3.85
C PHE A 38 -4.73 -13.06 -3.09
N ASP A 39 -3.52 -13.58 -2.87
CA ASP A 39 -2.46 -12.86 -2.15
C ASP A 39 -1.98 -11.63 -2.91
N PHE A 40 -1.97 -11.67 -4.24
CA PHE A 40 -1.67 -10.51 -5.08
C PHE A 40 -2.77 -9.46 -5.00
N SER A 41 -4.04 -9.87 -5.08
CA SER A 41 -5.19 -8.96 -4.97
C SER A 41 -5.26 -8.29 -3.59
N ARG A 42 -4.96 -9.04 -2.53
CA ARG A 42 -4.89 -8.50 -1.16
C ARG A 42 -3.79 -7.46 -1.03
N ARG A 43 -2.56 -7.77 -1.45
CA ARG A 43 -1.43 -6.84 -1.38
C ARG A 43 -1.66 -5.57 -2.20
N GLN A 44 -2.29 -5.69 -3.37
CA GLN A 44 -2.68 -4.51 -4.15
C GLN A 44 -3.68 -3.62 -3.42
N ASN A 45 -4.72 -4.19 -2.80
CA ASN A 45 -5.69 -3.39 -2.04
C ASN A 45 -5.07 -2.69 -0.83
N GLU A 46 -4.16 -3.37 -0.11
CA GLU A 46 -3.41 -2.79 1.00
C GLU A 46 -2.56 -1.61 0.51
N LEU A 47 -1.81 -1.79 -0.59
CA LEU A 47 -0.99 -0.74 -1.19
C LEU A 47 -1.81 0.44 -1.72
N ILE A 48 -2.96 0.20 -2.36
CA ILE A 48 -3.87 1.27 -2.82
C ILE A 48 -4.39 2.08 -1.64
N THR A 49 -4.75 1.41 -0.55
CA THR A 49 -5.28 2.08 0.65
C THR A 49 -4.21 2.96 1.29
N ILE A 50 -3.00 2.42 1.48
CA ILE A 50 -1.86 3.17 2.04
C ILE A 50 -1.49 4.34 1.12
N GLY A 51 -1.41 4.11 -0.19
CA GLY A 51 -1.12 5.16 -1.16
C GLY A 51 -2.17 6.27 -1.16
N ARG A 52 -3.46 5.91 -1.02
CA ARG A 52 -4.53 6.89 -0.90
C ARG A 52 -4.40 7.74 0.37
N LEU A 53 -4.12 7.13 1.52
CA LEU A 53 -3.91 7.83 2.78
C LEU A 53 -2.72 8.79 2.70
N ALA A 54 -1.60 8.34 2.13
CA ALA A 54 -0.42 9.19 1.94
C ALA A 54 -0.72 10.39 1.01
N LEU A 55 -1.47 10.19 -0.07
CA LEU A 55 -1.87 11.30 -0.95
C LEU A 55 -2.83 12.28 -0.28
N GLU A 56 -3.72 11.79 0.59
CA GLU A 56 -4.63 12.64 1.38
C GLU A 56 -3.84 13.50 2.37
N GLU A 57 -2.89 12.91 3.10
CA GLU A 57 -1.98 13.61 4.02
C GLU A 57 -1.14 14.67 3.30
N VAL A 58 -0.52 14.33 2.16
CA VAL A 58 0.24 15.27 1.34
C VAL A 58 -0.65 16.42 0.87
N THR A 59 -1.89 16.12 0.46
CA THR A 59 -2.84 17.15 0.00
C THR A 59 -3.23 18.09 1.14
N ASP A 60 -3.49 17.55 2.33
CA ASP A 60 -3.84 18.35 3.51
C ASP A 60 -2.67 19.24 3.95
N ILE A 61 -1.43 18.74 3.91
CA ILE A 61 -0.22 19.53 4.17
C ILE A 61 -0.12 20.67 3.15
N ILE A 62 -0.28 20.39 1.85
CA ILE A 62 -0.23 21.42 0.80
C ILE A 62 -1.35 22.44 0.97
N LEU A 63 -2.57 22.02 1.30
CA LEU A 63 -3.69 22.92 1.52
C LEU A 63 -3.49 23.79 2.76
N TYR A 64 -2.95 23.23 3.83
CA TYR A 64 -2.60 23.96 5.05
C TYR A 64 -1.49 24.97 4.80
N ALA A 65 -0.42 24.56 4.11
CA ALA A 65 0.63 25.45 3.65
C ALA A 65 0.09 26.49 2.64
N GLY A 66 -0.97 26.19 1.89
CA GLY A 66 -1.67 27.20 1.08
C GLY A 66 -2.52 28.18 1.90
N TYR A 67 -2.93 27.80 3.11
CA TYR A 67 -3.85 28.55 3.94
C TYR A 67 -3.10 29.50 4.88
N MET A 68 -3.03 30.76 4.49
CA MET A 68 -2.51 31.84 5.32
C MET A 68 -3.45 32.10 6.52
N PRO A 69 -3.04 31.81 7.76
CA PRO A 69 -3.94 31.78 8.91
C PRO A 69 -4.37 33.17 9.42
N THR A 70 -3.66 34.25 9.05
CA THR A 70 -4.03 35.61 9.48
C THR A 70 -3.87 36.65 8.36
N SER A 71 -4.77 37.64 8.33
CA SER A 71 -4.81 38.70 7.30
C SER A 71 -3.71 39.77 7.41
N HIS A 72 -2.75 39.59 8.32
CA HIS A 72 -1.73 40.60 8.64
C HIS A 72 -0.32 40.23 8.19
N TRP A 73 -0.10 38.99 7.75
CA TRP A 73 1.16 38.62 7.08
C TRP A 73 1.15 39.22 5.68
N ASP A 74 2.30 39.68 5.17
CA ASP A 74 2.39 40.09 3.77
C ASP A 74 2.64 38.86 2.89
N ASN A 75 2.43 38.96 1.58
CA ASN A 75 2.70 37.87 0.64
C ASN A 75 4.21 37.49 0.61
N ASP A 76 5.06 38.41 1.07
CA ASP A 76 6.51 38.22 1.23
C ASP A 76 6.89 37.55 2.58
N ASP A 77 5.96 37.44 3.55
CA ASP A 77 6.19 36.76 4.83
C ASP A 77 5.66 35.30 4.82
N TRP A 78 4.81 34.97 3.84
CA TRP A 78 4.22 33.64 3.70
C TRP A 78 4.91 32.86 2.57
N HIS A 79 5.86 32.01 2.93
CA HIS A 79 6.59 31.16 1.99
C HIS A 79 6.36 29.68 2.26
N PRO A 80 5.17 29.13 1.99
CA PRO A 80 4.77 27.83 2.47
C PRO A 80 5.56 26.62 1.92
N VAL A 81 6.41 26.86 0.93
CA VAL A 81 7.26 25.84 0.29
C VAL A 81 8.71 26.28 0.44
N VAL A 82 9.50 25.48 1.16
CA VAL A 82 10.94 25.69 1.34
C VAL A 82 11.70 25.15 0.13
N LEU A 83 11.34 23.93 -0.28
CA LEU A 83 11.97 23.20 -1.35
C LEU A 83 10.94 22.33 -2.07
N ALA A 84 11.01 22.29 -3.40
CA ALA A 84 10.16 21.46 -4.23
C ALA A 84 11.00 20.91 -5.38
N ASP A 85 11.45 19.66 -5.24
CA ASP A 85 12.16 18.92 -6.27
C ASP A 85 11.34 17.68 -6.67
N SER A 86 11.80 16.96 -7.69
CA SER A 86 11.20 15.75 -8.24
C SER A 86 11.07 14.58 -7.24
N THR A 87 11.77 14.64 -6.11
CA THR A 87 11.82 13.56 -5.10
C THR A 87 11.57 14.03 -3.68
N GLU A 88 11.48 15.34 -3.45
CA GLU A 88 11.51 15.94 -2.12
C GLU A 88 10.67 17.22 -2.11
N PHE A 89 9.85 17.37 -1.09
CA PHE A 89 8.99 18.53 -0.90
C PHE A 89 9.00 18.95 0.57
N GLU A 90 9.51 20.15 0.82
CA GLU A 90 9.58 20.75 2.15
C GLU A 90 8.59 21.91 2.25
N PHE A 91 7.78 21.90 3.31
CA PHE A 91 6.77 22.94 3.58
C PHE A 91 6.90 23.44 5.01
N TYR A 92 6.77 24.75 5.24
CA TYR A 92 6.59 25.28 6.59
C TYR A 92 5.16 25.02 7.03
N ALA A 93 4.97 24.12 7.99
CA ALA A 93 3.66 23.75 8.48
C ALA A 93 3.76 23.29 9.94
N ASP A 94 3.17 24.05 10.85
CA ASP A 94 2.93 23.65 12.24
C ASP A 94 1.47 23.19 12.36
N TYR A 95 1.28 21.88 12.61
CA TYR A 95 -0.03 21.27 12.82
C TYR A 95 -0.50 21.36 14.28
N GLU A 96 0.39 21.68 15.24
CA GLU A 96 0.12 21.66 16.68
C GLU A 96 0.05 23.05 17.37
N GLY A 97 0.58 24.12 16.77
CA GLY A 97 0.73 25.42 17.44
C GLY A 97 -0.04 26.60 16.84
N THR A 98 -0.33 27.57 17.69
CA THR A 98 -0.93 28.87 17.34
C THR A 98 0.12 29.97 17.18
N ASP A 99 1.40 29.57 17.07
CA ASP A 99 2.54 30.45 17.03
C ASP A 99 2.95 30.78 15.58
N VAL A 100 3.78 31.82 15.45
CA VAL A 100 4.38 32.21 14.18
C VAL A 100 5.39 31.14 13.79
N LEU A 101 5.24 30.55 12.60
CA LEU A 101 6.18 29.57 12.05
C LEU A 101 7.59 30.17 12.05
N ASP A 102 8.54 29.54 12.75
CA ASP A 102 9.97 29.89 12.64
C ASP A 102 10.56 29.19 11.41
N ASP A 103 11.69 29.68 10.90
CA ASP A 103 12.42 29.10 9.75
C ASP A 103 12.89 27.65 10.03
N THR A 104 12.72 27.17 11.26
CA THR A 104 13.01 25.80 11.68
C THR A 104 11.82 24.85 11.57
N ASP A 105 10.58 25.34 11.49
CA ASP A 105 9.36 24.53 11.57
C ASP A 105 8.91 24.04 10.17
N TYR A 106 9.62 23.05 9.64
CA TYR A 106 9.32 22.46 8.32
C TYR A 106 9.02 20.96 8.40
N ARG A 107 8.06 20.56 7.56
CA ARG A 107 7.72 19.17 7.24
C ARG A 107 8.40 18.80 5.93
N ASN A 108 9.07 17.65 5.88
CA ASN A 108 9.65 17.14 4.66
C ASN A 108 8.90 15.90 4.16
N ILE A 109 8.62 15.87 2.86
CA ILE A 109 8.01 14.76 2.15
C ILE A 109 9.03 14.23 1.16
N GLU A 110 9.62 13.08 1.46
CA GLU A 110 10.61 12.42 0.61
C GLU A 110 10.04 11.16 -0.04
N VAL A 111 10.51 10.88 -1.26
CA VAL A 111 10.27 9.60 -1.94
C VAL A 111 11.46 8.67 -1.73
N ILE A 112 11.34 7.76 -0.77
CA ILE A 112 12.34 6.72 -0.48
C ILE A 112 11.77 5.36 -0.86
N ASP A 113 12.50 4.56 -1.64
CA ASP A 113 12.14 3.18 -1.97
C ASP A 113 10.69 3.00 -2.49
N GLN A 114 10.23 3.91 -3.36
CA GLN A 114 8.86 3.95 -3.92
C GLN A 114 7.74 4.21 -2.91
N ARG A 115 8.05 4.79 -1.75
CA ARG A 115 7.08 5.19 -0.74
C ARG A 115 7.24 6.67 -0.43
N PHE A 116 6.12 7.33 -0.13
CA PHE A 116 6.13 8.67 0.45
C PHE A 116 6.40 8.54 1.95
N VAL A 117 7.38 9.29 2.44
CA VAL A 117 7.72 9.38 3.85
C VAL A 117 7.58 10.84 4.26
N VAL A 118 6.77 11.11 5.28
CA VAL A 118 6.63 12.43 5.87
C VAL A 118 7.47 12.47 7.14
N THR A 119 8.36 13.44 7.28
CA THR A 119 9.25 13.60 8.43
C THR A 119 9.17 15.00 9.02
N ASP A 120 9.49 15.07 10.31
CA ASP A 120 9.70 16.32 11.04
C ASP A 120 11.20 16.62 11.11
N HIS A 121 11.63 17.78 10.62
CA HIS A 121 13.01 18.26 10.77
C HIS A 121 14.09 17.28 10.25
N GLY A 122 13.78 16.48 9.21
CA GLY A 122 14.69 15.45 8.69
C GLY A 122 14.92 14.27 9.63
N THR A 123 14.11 14.14 10.69
CA THR A 123 14.12 13.00 11.62
C THR A 123 12.99 12.06 11.25
N TYR A 124 13.34 10.81 10.89
CA TYR A 124 12.35 9.76 10.64
C TYR A 124 11.49 9.53 11.89
N VAL A 125 10.17 9.74 11.75
CA VAL A 125 9.16 9.33 12.74
C VAL A 125 8.62 7.96 12.36
#